data_AF-A0A2V5VXT4-F1
#
_entry.id   AF-A0A2V5VXT4-F1
#
_cell.length_a   1.000
_cell.length_b   1.000
_cell.length_c   1.000
_cell.angle_alpha   90.00
_cell.angle_beta   90.00
_cell.angle_gamma   90.00
#
_symmetry.space_group_name_H-M   'P 1'
#
loop_
_entity.id
_entity.type
_entity.pdbx_description
1 polymer ?
#
loop_
_entity_poly.entity_id
_entity_poly.type
_entity_poly.pdbx_seq_one_letter_code
_entity_poly.pdbx_strand_id
1 'polypeptide(L)'
;MGTSRTKVIVGMVAAAALVAVALFLLTRGPESGAGLVQRLPDGSTLELRTIAFATNYTYRYQGGNRLQRFIAPILPDALKKWLVPPQTGSLGWDNGDTNLFVITVNRNPAANWSSQLSRLVVFDEQTNLYDAALGASTLGDPNEYVHGWWIRAFPRRSKTLGLRFIGENATHRTTAAQFKIRNPAFALYPQWTPESRPITKTDDDLSVTLNEFQAGMPMQRDKTRADENSIVRKTRIRCSFSQHGLAVDSNWRVQKLVISDATGNRWFPWLDFVKQDFDWVTNGTVEFFGALWPTEQAWKLEVECIRTAGFSADELWETPPIQLPALGQLADLTNNWQHDGATVQLVALASPNTDHPGQFKWTAKWWGEDKNKVYSLALKISPELKGHRLTVVRAVDQDGREVEIVQHGSQDNAEQAVFLKPPPESRQFKLTFALQRSRFVQFLARPDFVKAGPTNSPTKN
;
A
#
# COMPACT_ATOMS: atom_id res chain seq x y z
N MET A 1 33.85 60.15 20.67
CA MET A 1 32.62 59.53 21.21
C MET A 1 31.52 59.65 20.16
N GLY A 2 31.12 58.57 19.48
CA GLY A 2 30.09 58.67 18.43
C GLY A 2 29.57 57.36 17.82
N THR A 3 29.88 56.19 18.39
CA THR A 3 29.60 54.88 17.77
C THR A 3 28.64 53.98 18.55
N SER A 4 28.09 54.45 19.67
CA SER A 4 27.23 53.65 20.56
C SER A 4 25.75 53.64 20.13
N ARG A 5 25.17 54.79 19.79
CA ARG A 5 23.73 54.89 19.47
C ARG A 5 23.33 54.12 18.21
N THR A 6 24.14 54.15 17.15
CA THR A 6 23.83 53.48 15.89
C THR A 6 23.80 51.95 16.03
N LYS A 7 24.72 51.37 16.82
CA LYS A 7 24.73 49.92 17.09
C LYS A 7 23.53 49.47 17.91
N VAL A 8 23.10 50.28 18.89
CA VAL A 8 21.91 50.01 19.70
C VAL A 8 20.63 50.10 18.86
N ILE A 9 20.53 51.09 17.97
CA ILE A 9 19.38 51.25 17.07
C ILE A 9 19.30 50.10 16.07
N VAL A 10 20.42 49.71 15.45
CA VAL A 10 20.46 48.55 14.53
C VAL A 10 20.09 47.26 15.26
N GLY A 11 20.58 47.07 16.50
CA GLY A 11 20.21 45.92 17.34
C GLY A 11 18.72 45.87 17.67
N MET A 12 18.10 47.01 18.00
CA MET A 12 16.66 47.07 18.27
C MET A 12 15.81 46.83 17.01
N VAL A 13 16.22 47.36 15.86
CA VAL A 13 15.52 47.13 14.58
C VAL A 13 15.60 45.65 14.16
N ALA A 14 16.77 45.01 14.33
CA ALA A 14 16.92 43.59 14.07
C ALA A 14 16.08 42.72 15.02
N ALA A 15 16.02 43.07 16.31
CA ALA A 15 15.17 42.39 17.28
C ALA A 15 13.67 42.58 16.98
N ALA A 16 13.25 43.80 16.63
CA ALA A 16 11.87 44.09 16.24
C ALA A 16 11.48 43.36 14.94
N ALA A 17 12.37 43.27 13.96
CA ALA A 17 12.15 42.50 12.74
C ALA A 17 12.04 40.99 13.03
N LEU A 18 12.88 40.44 13.92
CA LEU A 18 12.78 39.05 14.38
C LEU A 18 11.47 38.76 15.09
N VAL A 19 11.04 39.67 15.98
CA VAL A 19 9.76 39.56 16.70
C VAL A 19 8.59 39.70 15.72
N ALA A 20 8.66 40.61 14.75
CA ALA A 20 7.64 40.78 13.73
C ALA A 20 7.55 39.58 12.77
N VAL A 21 8.68 38.98 12.38
CA VAL A 21 8.71 37.73 11.59
C VAL A 21 8.17 36.57 12.42
N ALA A 22 8.55 36.46 13.69
CA ALA A 22 8.01 35.45 14.60
C ALA A 22 6.49 35.60 14.77
N LEU A 23 5.99 36.82 14.97
CA LEU A 23 4.55 37.12 15.06
C LEU A 23 3.83 36.91 13.73
N PHE A 24 4.42 37.27 12.59
CA PHE A 24 3.87 37.02 11.25
C PHE A 24 3.76 35.51 10.95
N LEU A 25 4.74 34.72 11.41
CA LEU A 25 4.73 33.26 11.29
C LEU A 25 3.79 32.59 12.30
N LEU A 26 3.60 33.18 13.48
CA LEU A 26 2.64 32.72 14.49
C LEU A 26 1.18 33.06 14.13
N THR A 27 0.96 34.15 13.38
CA THR A 27 -0.38 34.62 12.96
C THR A 27 -0.88 33.95 11.67
N ARG A 28 0.01 33.40 10.85
CA ARG A 28 -0.36 32.37 9.86
C ARG A 28 -0.54 31.03 10.55
N GLY A 29 -1.69 30.86 11.20
CA GLY A 29 -2.20 29.53 11.49
C GLY A 29 -2.18 28.69 10.20
N PRO A 30 -1.90 27.39 10.29
CA PRO A 30 -1.68 26.56 9.12
C PRO A 30 -2.98 26.46 8.32
N GLU A 31 -3.08 27.22 7.23
CA GLU A 31 -4.21 27.14 6.28
C GLU A 31 -4.35 25.72 5.67
N SER A 32 -3.34 24.87 5.87
CA SER A 32 -3.27 23.45 5.49
C SER A 32 -3.65 22.44 6.59
N GLY A 33 -3.85 22.87 7.84
CA GLY A 33 -4.06 21.99 9.01
C GLY A 33 -2.78 21.42 9.65
N ALA A 34 -1.59 21.74 9.12
CA ALA A 34 -0.31 21.28 9.66
C ALA A 34 0.06 21.93 11.02
N GLY A 35 0.20 21.14 12.07
CA GLY A 35 0.52 21.57 13.43
C GLY A 35 -0.64 21.41 14.41
N LEU A 36 -1.81 20.98 13.94
CA LEU A 36 -2.94 20.59 14.78
C LEU A 36 -2.54 19.39 15.66
N VAL A 37 -2.94 19.43 16.92
CA VAL A 37 -2.65 18.38 17.91
C VAL A 37 -3.95 17.94 18.57
N GLN A 38 -4.16 16.64 18.67
CA GLN A 38 -5.26 16.04 19.42
C GLN A 38 -4.71 15.10 20.49
N ARG A 39 -5.28 15.14 21.70
CA ARG A 39 -4.97 14.16 22.75
C ARG A 39 -5.81 12.90 22.52
N LEU A 40 -5.18 11.73 22.61
CA LEU A 40 -5.80 10.43 22.38
C LEU A 40 -6.32 9.81 23.70
N PRO A 41 -7.22 8.83 23.64
CA PRO A 41 -7.77 8.16 24.84
C PRO A 41 -6.73 7.47 25.71
N ASP A 42 -5.62 7.00 25.13
CA ASP A 42 -4.49 6.37 25.84
C ASP A 42 -3.56 7.41 26.51
N GLY A 43 -3.93 8.68 26.50
CA GLY A 43 -3.16 9.78 27.08
C GLY A 43 -2.06 10.34 26.17
N SER A 44 -1.77 9.68 25.04
CA SER A 44 -0.81 10.16 24.05
C SER A 44 -1.33 11.38 23.28
N THR A 45 -0.48 12.00 22.47
CA THR A 45 -0.86 13.11 21.59
C THR A 45 -0.51 12.81 20.15
N LEU A 46 -1.44 13.07 19.24
CA LEU A 46 -1.25 12.97 17.81
C LEU A 46 -1.19 14.36 17.19
N GLU A 47 -0.05 14.69 16.60
CA GLU A 47 0.16 15.91 15.84
C GLU A 47 0.06 15.62 14.34
N LEU A 48 -0.80 16.35 13.63
CA LEU A 48 -0.80 16.40 12.17
C LEU A 48 0.38 17.25 11.72
N ARG A 49 1.53 16.64 11.44
CA ARG A 49 2.81 17.35 11.23
C ARG A 49 2.85 18.10 9.91
N THR A 50 2.54 17.41 8.81
CA THR A 50 2.57 17.99 7.48
C THR A 50 1.69 17.22 6.53
N ILE A 51 1.27 17.89 5.47
CA ILE A 51 0.48 17.35 4.38
C ILE A 51 1.13 17.80 3.08
N ALA A 52 1.27 16.89 2.13
CA ALA A 52 1.79 17.18 0.81
C ALA A 52 0.92 16.51 -0.27
N PHE A 53 0.73 17.20 -1.39
CA PHE A 53 0.12 16.63 -2.58
C PHE A 53 1.17 16.67 -3.70
N ALA A 54 1.72 15.50 -4.03
CA ALA A 54 2.91 15.41 -4.87
C ALA A 54 2.98 14.05 -5.57
N THR A 55 3.83 13.95 -6.60
CA THR A 55 4.09 12.70 -7.34
C THR A 55 5.11 11.82 -6.61
N ASN A 56 6.09 12.46 -5.98
CA ASN A 56 7.08 11.84 -5.12
C ASN A 56 7.19 12.66 -3.83
N TYR A 57 7.44 11.99 -2.71
CA TYR A 57 7.58 12.68 -1.43
C TYR A 57 8.60 11.98 -0.55
N THR A 58 9.46 12.78 0.07
CA THR A 58 10.41 12.30 1.07
C THR A 58 10.27 13.15 2.32
N TYR A 59 9.93 12.50 3.43
CA TYR A 59 9.94 13.12 4.75
C TYR A 59 11.25 12.77 5.45
N ARG A 60 11.99 13.79 5.88
CA ARG A 60 13.20 13.62 6.69
C ARG A 60 12.87 13.93 8.13
N TYR A 61 13.06 12.93 9.00
CA TYR A 61 12.83 13.10 10.42
C TYR A 61 14.07 13.66 11.10
N GLN A 62 13.87 14.77 11.79
CA GLN A 62 14.82 15.33 12.72
C GLN A 62 14.18 15.24 14.10
N GLY A 63 14.88 14.59 15.03
CA GLY A 63 14.49 14.56 16.44
C GLY A 63 14.61 15.94 17.08
N GLY A 64 14.17 16.03 18.33
CA GLY A 64 14.23 17.26 19.11
C GLY A 64 12.96 18.11 19.05
N ASN A 65 12.88 19.08 19.96
CA ASN A 65 11.70 19.93 20.11
C ASN A 65 11.57 20.94 18.94
N ARG A 66 10.43 21.63 18.86
CA ARG A 66 10.16 22.61 17.78
C ARG A 66 11.23 23.70 17.70
N LEU A 67 11.74 24.16 18.84
CA LEU A 67 12.77 25.21 18.90
C LEU A 67 14.09 24.70 18.32
N GLN A 68 14.58 23.54 18.75
CA GLN A 68 15.81 22.91 18.25
C GLN A 68 15.81 22.75 16.73
N ARG A 69 14.68 22.29 16.17
CA ARG A 69 14.53 22.15 14.71
C ARG A 69 14.48 23.47 13.97
N PHE A 70 13.92 24.51 14.58
CA PHE A 70 13.87 25.85 14.00
C PHE A 70 15.27 26.50 13.96
N ILE A 71 16.07 26.32 15.00
CA ILE A 71 17.42 26.91 15.07
C ILE A 71 18.49 26.05 14.36
N ALA A 72 18.20 24.78 14.06
CA ALA A 72 19.14 23.86 13.41
C ALA A 72 19.73 24.32 12.06
N PRO A 73 19.00 25.04 11.18
CA PRO A 73 19.56 25.56 9.93
C PRO A 73 20.50 26.75 10.11
N ILE A 74 20.39 27.48 11.23
CA ILE A 74 21.15 28.71 11.51
C ILE A 74 22.28 28.50 12.52
N LEU A 75 22.36 27.32 13.14
CA LEU A 75 23.41 26.94 14.09
C LEU A 75 24.71 26.56 13.37
N PRO A 76 25.87 27.09 13.80
CA PRO A 76 27.18 26.59 13.39
C PRO A 76 27.33 25.08 13.68
N ASP A 77 28.06 24.35 12.84
CA ASP A 77 28.17 22.89 12.90
C ASP A 77 28.63 22.35 14.26
N ALA A 78 29.53 23.07 14.95
CA ALA A 78 30.00 22.70 16.29
C ALA A 78 28.87 22.71 17.33
N LEU A 79 27.99 23.73 17.30
CA LEU A 79 26.85 23.83 18.21
C LEU A 79 25.70 22.91 17.77
N LYS A 80 25.52 22.71 16.46
CA LYS A 80 24.51 21.80 15.91
C LYS A 80 24.71 20.36 16.38
N LYS A 81 25.96 19.88 16.41
CA LYS A 81 26.32 18.55 16.95
C LYS A 81 25.92 18.35 18.41
N TRP A 82 25.83 19.43 19.19
CA TRP A 82 25.51 19.35 20.62
C TRP A 82 24.03 19.63 20.91
N LEU A 83 23.43 20.61 20.23
CA LEU A 83 22.07 21.11 20.52
C LEU A 83 20.96 20.44 19.72
N VAL A 84 21.30 19.86 18.56
CA VAL A 84 20.33 19.29 17.63
C VAL A 84 20.57 17.79 17.54
N PRO A 85 19.60 16.96 17.95
CA PRO A 85 19.71 15.52 17.76
C PRO A 85 20.01 15.19 16.29
N PRO A 86 20.87 14.20 16.02
CA PRO A 86 21.17 13.79 14.65
C PRO A 86 19.90 13.38 13.89
N GLN A 87 19.94 13.44 12.57
CA GLN A 87 18.87 12.90 11.74
C GLN A 87 18.73 11.40 12.00
N THR A 88 17.56 10.96 12.43
CA THR A 88 17.31 9.59 12.86
C THR A 88 16.61 8.73 11.79
N GLY A 89 16.15 9.33 10.69
CA GLY A 89 15.63 8.56 9.56
C GLY A 89 14.92 9.37 8.48
N SER A 90 14.43 8.68 7.45
CA SER A 90 13.59 9.26 6.40
C SER A 90 12.59 8.24 5.86
N LEU A 91 11.43 8.72 5.42
CA LEU A 91 10.44 7.96 4.67
C LEU A 91 10.38 8.53 3.26
N GLY A 92 10.39 7.67 2.25
CA GLY A 92 10.29 8.04 0.85
C GLY A 92 9.21 7.23 0.16
N TRP A 93 8.45 7.88 -0.73
CA TRP A 93 7.45 7.25 -1.56
C TRP A 93 7.53 7.82 -2.98
N ASP A 94 7.48 6.92 -3.95
CA ASP A 94 7.41 7.24 -5.37
C ASP A 94 6.70 6.10 -6.10
N ASN A 95 5.70 6.45 -6.90
CA ASN A 95 5.07 5.53 -7.85
C ASN A 95 4.69 6.23 -9.17
N GLY A 96 5.18 7.45 -9.40
CA GLY A 96 4.79 8.26 -10.57
C GLY A 96 3.36 8.82 -10.57
N ASP A 97 2.49 8.46 -9.61
CA ASP A 97 1.14 9.02 -9.48
C ASP A 97 1.11 10.18 -8.47
N THR A 98 0.28 11.19 -8.68
CA THR A 98 0.11 12.29 -7.71
C THR A 98 -0.80 11.86 -6.56
N ASN A 99 -0.22 11.79 -5.35
CA ASN A 99 -0.85 11.24 -4.15
C ASN A 99 -0.95 12.29 -3.04
N LEU A 100 -1.79 12.01 -2.05
CA LEU A 100 -1.83 12.77 -0.79
C LEU A 100 -0.94 12.05 0.24
N PHE A 101 0.04 12.77 0.77
CA PHE A 101 0.90 12.33 1.85
C PHE A 101 0.54 13.07 3.12
N VAL A 102 0.33 12.31 4.19
CA VAL A 102 0.05 12.85 5.52
C VAL A 102 1.11 12.33 6.47
N ILE A 103 1.79 13.23 7.17
CA ILE A 103 2.71 12.86 8.24
C ILE A 103 2.07 13.21 9.57
N THR A 104 2.03 12.25 10.48
CA THR A 104 1.61 12.47 11.86
C THR A 104 2.73 12.11 12.82
N VAL A 105 2.77 12.76 13.98
CA VAL A 105 3.69 12.42 15.07
C VAL A 105 2.88 12.09 16.32
N ASN A 106 2.98 10.84 16.77
CA ASN A 106 2.30 10.31 17.93
C ASN A 106 3.28 10.22 19.12
N ARG A 107 2.97 10.87 20.24
CA ARG A 107 3.87 10.97 21.40
C ARG A 107 3.22 10.46 22.67
N ASN A 108 3.95 9.66 23.43
CA ASN A 108 3.55 9.25 24.78
C ASN A 108 4.78 9.19 25.69
N PRO A 109 4.78 9.84 26.87
CA PRO A 109 5.92 9.79 27.79
C PRO A 109 6.14 8.42 28.45
N ALA A 110 5.20 7.48 28.34
CA ALA A 110 5.31 6.16 28.94
C ALA A 110 6.42 5.32 28.29
N ALA A 111 7.33 4.79 29.10
CA ALA A 111 8.39 3.90 28.64
C ALA A 111 7.82 2.65 27.94
N ASN A 112 8.46 2.23 26.85
CA ASN A 112 8.07 1.07 26.03
C ASN A 112 6.66 1.16 25.40
N TRP A 113 6.06 2.36 25.34
CA TRP A 113 4.81 2.55 24.61
C TRP A 113 5.02 2.40 23.11
N SER A 114 4.06 1.80 22.42
CA SER A 114 3.99 1.72 20.96
C SER A 114 2.69 2.32 20.46
N SER A 115 2.78 3.07 19.36
CA SER A 115 1.60 3.66 18.72
C SER A 115 0.64 2.57 18.25
N GLN A 116 -0.63 2.70 18.63
CA GLN A 116 -1.70 1.78 18.25
C GLN A 116 -2.43 2.21 16.95
N LEU A 117 -1.93 3.23 16.26
CA LEU A 117 -2.56 3.70 15.02
C LEU A 117 -2.31 2.69 13.90
N SER A 118 -3.38 2.13 13.36
CA SER A 118 -3.29 1.07 12.34
C SER A 118 -3.87 1.46 10.99
N ARG A 119 -4.73 2.49 10.93
CA ARG A 119 -5.45 2.83 9.70
C ARG A 119 -5.82 4.30 9.61
N LEU A 120 -5.85 4.83 8.39
CA LEU A 120 -6.35 6.16 8.08
C LEU A 120 -7.52 6.05 7.09
N VAL A 121 -8.66 6.63 7.47
CA VAL A 121 -9.84 6.78 6.62
C VAL A 121 -9.96 8.24 6.21
N VAL A 122 -10.10 8.47 4.91
CA VAL A 122 -10.40 9.81 4.36
C VAL A 122 -11.89 9.93 4.11
N PHE A 123 -12.46 11.08 4.44
CA PHE A 123 -13.88 11.34 4.17
C PHE A 123 -14.13 12.73 3.63
N ASP A 124 -15.19 12.88 2.84
CA ASP A 124 -15.59 14.18 2.29
C ASP A 124 -16.62 14.91 3.15
N GLU A 125 -17.11 16.05 2.66
CA GLU A 125 -18.11 16.89 3.31
C GLU A 125 -19.48 16.23 3.46
N GLN A 126 -19.76 15.21 2.63
CA GLN A 126 -20.95 14.36 2.73
C GLN A 126 -20.68 13.11 3.56
N THR A 127 -19.48 12.97 4.14
CA THR A 127 -19.00 11.83 4.92
C THR A 127 -18.90 10.52 4.12
N ASN A 128 -18.79 10.62 2.79
CA ASN A 128 -18.39 9.49 1.97
C ASN A 128 -16.97 9.08 2.34
N LEU A 129 -16.75 7.79 2.52
CA LEU A 129 -15.51 7.26 3.06
C LEU A 129 -14.67 6.64 1.94
N TYR A 130 -13.35 6.84 2.03
CA TYR A 130 -12.34 6.04 1.35
C TYR A 130 -11.38 5.48 2.40
N ASP A 131 -11.20 4.16 2.41
CA ASP A 131 -10.22 3.50 3.29
C ASP A 131 -8.83 3.67 2.69
N ALA A 132 -8.12 4.69 3.17
CA ALA A 132 -7.00 5.28 2.43
C ALA A 132 -5.68 4.53 2.63
N ALA A 133 -5.46 4.01 3.84
CA ALA A 133 -4.22 3.32 4.19
C ALA A 133 -4.44 2.38 5.37
N LEU A 134 -4.12 1.09 5.17
CA LEU A 134 -4.09 0.05 6.20
C LEU A 134 -2.67 -0.13 6.73
N GLY A 135 -2.22 0.88 7.43
CA GLY A 135 -0.89 0.99 8.00
C GLY A 135 -0.15 2.23 7.50
N ALA A 136 0.92 2.57 8.21
CA ALA A 136 1.79 3.68 7.86
C ALA A 136 3.25 3.21 7.84
N SER A 137 4.05 3.80 6.96
CA SER A 137 5.51 3.70 7.13
C SER A 137 5.86 4.44 8.41
N THR A 138 6.60 3.78 9.30
CA THR A 138 6.81 4.26 10.66
C THR A 138 8.29 4.44 10.95
N LEU A 139 8.65 5.53 11.61
CA LEU A 139 9.99 5.80 12.14
C LEU A 139 9.88 6.47 13.52
N GLY A 140 10.99 6.58 14.23
CA GLY A 140 11.06 7.28 15.51
C GLY A 140 11.65 6.41 16.62
N ASP A 141 11.71 7.00 17.80
CA ASP A 141 12.32 6.40 19.00
C ASP A 141 11.22 5.95 19.97
N PRO A 142 11.53 5.11 20.98
CA PRO A 142 10.59 4.84 22.06
C PRO A 142 10.06 6.16 22.62
N ASN A 143 8.74 6.33 22.67
CA ASN A 143 7.98 7.53 23.10
C ASN A 143 7.58 8.54 22.01
N GLU A 144 8.14 8.46 20.78
CA GLU A 144 7.72 9.28 19.64
C GLU A 144 7.72 8.46 18.34
N TYR A 145 6.52 8.21 17.80
CA TYR A 145 6.33 7.55 16.51
C TYR A 145 5.91 8.56 15.45
N VAL A 146 6.65 8.61 14.35
CA VAL A 146 6.24 9.30 13.14
C VAL A 146 5.60 8.29 12.21
N HIS A 147 4.40 8.60 11.75
CA HIS A 147 3.68 7.81 10.77
C HIS A 147 3.57 8.59 9.47
N GLY A 148 4.02 7.97 8.39
CA GLY A 148 3.80 8.42 7.02
C GLY A 148 2.67 7.64 6.37
N TRP A 149 1.56 8.33 6.14
CA TRP A 149 0.37 7.78 5.50
C TRP A 149 0.39 8.14 4.02
N TRP A 150 0.29 7.13 3.17
CA TRP A 150 0.30 7.26 1.72
C TRP A 150 -1.11 7.00 1.16
N ILE A 151 -1.81 8.07 0.82
CA ILE A 151 -3.20 8.04 0.34
C ILE A 151 -3.19 8.15 -1.19
N ARG A 152 -3.53 7.04 -1.86
CA ARG A 152 -3.47 6.96 -3.33
C ARG A 152 -4.72 7.41 -4.06
N ALA A 153 -5.85 7.47 -3.36
CA ALA A 153 -7.09 8.05 -3.88
C ALA A 153 -7.84 8.80 -2.78
N PHE A 154 -8.60 9.84 -3.15
CA PHE A 154 -9.47 10.58 -2.24
C PHE A 154 -10.43 11.49 -3.03
N PRO A 155 -11.56 11.94 -2.44
CA PRO A 155 -12.54 12.79 -3.13
C PRO A 155 -12.00 14.19 -3.50
N ARG A 156 -11.40 14.35 -4.69
CA ARG A 156 -10.80 15.63 -5.15
C ARG A 156 -11.84 16.73 -5.44
N ARG A 157 -13.12 16.38 -5.58
CA ARG A 157 -14.20 17.34 -5.85
C ARG A 157 -14.69 18.08 -4.60
N SER A 158 -14.29 17.65 -3.41
CA SER A 158 -14.75 18.22 -2.14
C SER A 158 -13.79 19.30 -1.67
N LYS A 159 -14.28 20.41 -1.12
CA LYS A 159 -13.44 21.55 -0.71
C LYS A 159 -12.56 21.21 0.49
N THR A 160 -13.08 20.34 1.35
CA THR A 160 -12.40 19.89 2.56
C THR A 160 -12.38 18.37 2.62
N LEU A 161 -11.36 17.85 3.30
CA LEU A 161 -11.22 16.43 3.60
C LEU A 161 -11.18 16.26 5.12
N GLY A 162 -11.83 15.21 5.59
CA GLY A 162 -11.65 14.67 6.93
C GLY A 162 -10.61 13.55 6.92
N LEU A 163 -9.73 13.56 7.90
CA LEU A 163 -8.72 12.53 8.16
C LEU A 163 -9.07 11.85 9.48
N ARG A 164 -9.52 10.60 9.44
CA ARG A 164 -9.87 9.81 10.62
C ARG A 164 -8.83 8.73 10.86
N PHE A 165 -8.14 8.83 11.98
CA PHE A 165 -7.13 7.86 12.40
C PHE A 165 -7.78 6.83 13.32
N ILE A 166 -7.60 5.57 12.98
CA ILE A 166 -8.15 4.43 13.72
C ILE A 166 -7.03 3.83 14.55
N GLY A 167 -7.30 3.71 15.85
CA GLY A 167 -6.48 2.96 16.78
C GLY A 167 -7.01 1.53 16.88
N GLU A 168 -6.10 0.57 16.96
CA GLU A 168 -6.41 -0.85 17.12
C GLU A 168 -5.67 -1.40 18.33
N ASN A 169 -6.42 -1.99 19.26
CA ASN A 169 -5.86 -2.82 20.32
C ASN A 169 -6.21 -4.30 20.05
N ALA A 170 -5.82 -5.20 20.94
CA ALA A 170 -6.01 -6.65 20.77
C ALA A 170 -7.46 -7.06 20.47
N THR A 171 -8.46 -6.32 20.97
CA THR A 171 -9.88 -6.72 20.91
C THR A 171 -10.75 -5.77 20.10
N HIS A 172 -10.36 -4.50 19.95
CA HIS A 172 -11.24 -3.46 19.43
C HIS A 172 -10.51 -2.43 18.56
N ARG A 173 -11.18 -1.99 17.49
CA ARG A 173 -10.81 -0.85 16.65
C ARG A 173 -11.75 0.32 16.92
N THR A 174 -11.18 1.50 17.11
CA THR A 174 -11.96 2.71 17.35
C THR A 174 -11.30 3.94 16.73
N THR A 175 -12.08 5.00 16.56
CA THR A 175 -11.55 6.30 16.16
C THR A 175 -10.64 6.85 17.25
N ALA A 176 -9.35 6.96 16.96
CA ALA A 176 -8.37 7.58 17.85
C ALA A 176 -8.37 9.11 17.72
N ALA A 177 -8.38 9.62 16.49
CA ALA A 177 -8.36 11.06 16.21
C ALA A 177 -9.04 11.43 14.90
N GLN A 178 -9.46 12.69 14.78
CA GLN A 178 -9.99 13.24 13.54
C GLN A 178 -9.49 14.66 13.30
N PHE A 179 -9.07 14.94 12.07
CA PHE A 179 -8.68 16.27 11.63
C PHE A 179 -9.47 16.65 10.39
N LYS A 180 -9.76 17.94 10.23
CA LYS A 180 -10.32 18.50 9.00
C LYS A 180 -9.27 19.37 8.33
N ILE A 181 -9.09 19.17 7.03
CA ILE A 181 -8.07 19.87 6.24
C ILE A 181 -8.71 20.47 5.00
N ARG A 182 -8.09 21.51 4.45
CA ARG A 182 -8.41 21.96 3.09
C ARG A 182 -7.95 20.88 2.12
N ASN A 183 -8.77 20.58 1.11
CA ASN A 183 -8.39 19.63 0.08
C ASN A 183 -7.35 20.29 -0.85
N PRO A 184 -6.09 19.81 -0.90
CA PRO A 184 -5.06 20.41 -1.74
C PRO A 184 -5.31 20.17 -3.24
N ALA A 185 -6.17 19.23 -3.60
CA ALA A 185 -6.53 18.91 -4.97
C ALA A 185 -7.95 19.35 -5.34
N PHE A 186 -8.56 20.27 -4.57
CA PHE A 186 -9.89 20.77 -4.92
C PHE A 186 -9.88 21.52 -6.24
N ALA A 187 -10.63 21.01 -7.22
CA ALA A 187 -10.89 21.68 -8.49
C ALA A 187 -12.21 21.17 -9.11
N LEU A 188 -12.60 21.83 -10.20
CA LEU A 188 -13.64 21.32 -11.09
C LEU A 188 -12.98 20.33 -12.06
N TYR A 189 -13.49 19.10 -12.08
CA TYR A 189 -12.98 18.01 -12.91
C TYR A 189 -14.05 17.53 -13.89
N PRO A 190 -13.67 17.02 -15.08
CA PRO A 190 -14.62 16.37 -15.98
C PRO A 190 -15.30 15.18 -15.29
N GLN A 191 -16.44 14.75 -15.82
CA GLN A 191 -17.11 13.53 -15.37
C GLN A 191 -17.12 12.51 -16.49
N TRP A 192 -16.88 11.24 -16.13
CA TRP A 192 -17.02 10.12 -17.05
C TRP A 192 -18.43 9.54 -16.99
N THR A 193 -18.92 9.06 -18.13
CA THR A 193 -20.21 8.36 -18.22
C THR A 193 -19.95 6.86 -18.15
N PRO A 194 -20.51 6.12 -17.16
CA PRO A 194 -20.29 4.69 -17.04
C PRO A 194 -21.02 3.91 -18.14
N GLU A 195 -20.46 2.77 -18.52
CA GLU A 195 -21.14 1.76 -19.32
C GLU A 195 -22.17 1.01 -18.46
N SER A 196 -23.22 0.47 -19.10
CA SER A 196 -24.24 -0.33 -18.42
C SER A 196 -23.74 -1.75 -18.19
N ARG A 197 -23.89 -2.28 -16.97
CA ARG A 197 -23.55 -3.67 -16.65
C ARG A 197 -24.61 -4.67 -17.15
N PRO A 198 -24.24 -5.91 -17.53
CA PRO A 198 -22.86 -6.42 -17.59
C PRO A 198 -22.07 -5.81 -18.76
N ILE A 199 -20.75 -5.61 -18.59
CA ILE A 199 -19.88 -5.01 -19.61
C ILE A 199 -18.91 -6.08 -20.10
N THR A 200 -18.88 -6.35 -21.40
CA THR A 200 -17.92 -7.29 -22.00
C THR A 200 -16.85 -6.54 -22.78
N LYS A 201 -15.59 -6.93 -22.58
CA LYS A 201 -14.42 -6.43 -23.31
C LYS A 201 -13.57 -7.62 -23.76
N THR A 202 -12.79 -7.42 -24.81
CA THR A 202 -12.02 -8.50 -25.45
C THR A 202 -10.56 -8.10 -25.60
N ASP A 203 -9.66 -9.05 -25.38
CA ASP A 203 -8.25 -8.98 -25.79
C ASP A 203 -7.91 -10.29 -26.49
N ASP A 204 -7.77 -10.20 -27.82
CA ASP A 204 -7.59 -11.35 -28.72
C ASP A 204 -8.76 -12.35 -28.63
N ASP A 205 -8.47 -13.57 -28.19
CA ASP A 205 -9.42 -14.67 -28.05
C ASP A 205 -10.16 -14.70 -26.71
N LEU A 206 -9.72 -13.89 -25.74
CA LEU A 206 -10.32 -13.80 -24.40
C LEU A 206 -11.35 -12.68 -24.32
N SER A 207 -12.58 -13.04 -24.00
CA SER A 207 -13.65 -12.14 -23.56
C SER A 207 -13.74 -12.13 -22.05
N VAL A 208 -13.72 -10.94 -21.45
CA VAL A 208 -13.89 -10.71 -20.01
C VAL A 208 -15.16 -9.91 -19.80
N THR A 209 -16.08 -10.44 -18.99
CA THR A 209 -17.36 -9.77 -18.69
C THR A 209 -17.40 -9.34 -17.24
N LEU A 210 -17.48 -8.03 -16.98
CA LEU A 210 -17.71 -7.48 -15.65
C LEU A 210 -19.20 -7.61 -15.29
N ASN A 211 -19.50 -8.58 -14.43
CA ASN A 211 -20.85 -8.89 -13.98
C ASN A 211 -21.24 -8.09 -12.75
N GLU A 212 -20.32 -7.95 -11.79
CA GLU A 212 -20.56 -7.33 -10.49
C GLU A 212 -19.48 -6.29 -10.21
N PHE A 213 -19.88 -5.11 -9.73
CA PHE A 213 -18.98 -4.11 -9.19
C PHE A 213 -19.66 -3.45 -8.00
N GLN A 214 -19.29 -3.85 -6.78
CA GLN A 214 -19.92 -3.41 -5.54
C GLN A 214 -18.92 -2.74 -4.61
N ALA A 215 -19.28 -1.58 -4.05
CA ALA A 215 -18.45 -0.84 -3.12
C ALA A 215 -19.15 -0.64 -1.77
N GLY A 216 -18.34 -0.47 -0.72
CA GLY A 216 -18.82 -0.11 0.61
C GLY A 216 -19.30 -1.28 1.47
N MET A 217 -19.00 -2.52 1.09
CA MET A 217 -19.37 -3.69 1.89
C MET A 217 -18.59 -3.74 3.21
N PRO A 218 -19.24 -3.96 4.37
CA PRO A 218 -18.52 -4.19 5.62
C PRO A 218 -17.82 -5.54 5.59
N MET A 219 -16.59 -5.58 6.11
CA MET A 219 -15.93 -6.86 6.39
C MET A 219 -16.66 -7.59 7.52
N GLN A 220 -17.04 -8.85 7.29
CA GLN A 220 -17.85 -9.61 8.24
C GLN A 220 -17.17 -9.78 9.60
N ARG A 221 -15.85 -10.04 9.62
CA ARG A 221 -15.06 -10.25 10.86
C ARG A 221 -14.98 -9.00 11.74
N ASP A 222 -15.16 -7.81 11.16
CA ASP A 222 -15.04 -6.54 11.87
C ASP A 222 -16.33 -6.12 12.56
N LYS A 223 -17.47 -6.74 12.21
CA LYS A 223 -18.77 -6.38 12.80
C LYS A 223 -18.81 -6.50 14.33
N THR A 224 -17.97 -7.35 14.91
CA THR A 224 -17.88 -7.55 16.37
C THR A 224 -16.65 -6.87 17.00
N ARG A 225 -15.71 -6.38 16.18
CA ARG A 225 -14.42 -5.85 16.64
C ARG A 225 -14.26 -4.35 16.42
N ALA A 226 -15.21 -3.67 15.80
CA ALA A 226 -15.14 -2.25 15.50
C ALA A 226 -16.48 -1.56 15.75
N ASP A 227 -16.43 -0.31 16.21
CA ASP A 227 -17.58 0.57 16.08
C ASP A 227 -17.83 0.88 14.59
N GLU A 228 -19.03 1.31 14.26
CA GLU A 228 -19.46 1.47 12.88
C GLU A 228 -18.53 2.37 12.03
N ASN A 229 -18.02 3.43 12.63
CA ASN A 229 -17.11 4.38 11.98
C ASN A 229 -15.69 3.83 11.77
N SER A 230 -15.39 2.68 12.39
CA SER A 230 -14.12 1.97 12.34
C SER A 230 -14.23 0.59 11.70
N ILE A 231 -15.39 0.22 11.14
CA ILE A 231 -15.51 -1.00 10.32
C ILE A 231 -14.66 -0.84 9.05
N VAL A 232 -13.91 -1.87 8.70
CA VAL A 232 -13.22 -1.92 7.39
C VAL A 232 -14.24 -2.19 6.30
N ARG A 233 -14.17 -1.39 5.23
CA ARG A 233 -15.03 -1.53 4.06
C ARG A 233 -14.22 -2.05 2.88
N LYS A 234 -14.86 -2.91 2.09
CA LYS A 234 -14.28 -3.52 0.89
C LYS A 234 -15.09 -3.18 -0.36
N THR A 235 -14.41 -3.32 -1.48
CA THR A 235 -14.99 -3.32 -2.83
C THR A 235 -14.81 -4.71 -3.41
N ARG A 236 -15.81 -5.17 -4.17
CA ARG A 236 -15.81 -6.46 -4.88
C ARG A 236 -16.07 -6.22 -6.36
N ILE A 237 -15.32 -6.93 -7.19
CA ILE A 237 -15.63 -7.10 -8.61
C ILE A 237 -15.78 -8.58 -8.91
N ARG A 238 -16.63 -8.92 -9.89
CA ARG A 238 -16.76 -10.27 -10.43
C ARG A 238 -16.70 -10.21 -11.94
N CYS A 239 -15.66 -10.80 -12.49
CA CYS A 239 -15.52 -11.07 -13.90
C CYS A 239 -15.89 -12.53 -14.21
N SER A 240 -16.44 -12.77 -15.39
CA SER A 240 -16.44 -14.09 -16.02
C SER A 240 -15.58 -14.07 -17.28
N PHE A 241 -15.08 -15.24 -17.65
CA PHE A 241 -14.14 -15.44 -18.74
C PHE A 241 -14.71 -16.38 -19.80
N SER A 242 -14.60 -15.97 -21.06
CA SER A 242 -14.86 -16.82 -22.20
C SER A 242 -13.71 -16.75 -23.19
N GLN A 243 -13.26 -17.89 -23.71
CA GLN A 243 -12.22 -17.98 -24.73
C GLN A 243 -12.80 -18.69 -25.95
N HIS A 244 -12.67 -18.09 -27.13
CA HIS A 244 -13.33 -18.58 -28.36
C HIS A 244 -14.84 -18.85 -28.21
N GLY A 245 -15.52 -18.08 -27.36
CA GLY A 245 -16.96 -18.23 -27.09
C GLY A 245 -17.32 -19.35 -26.10
N LEU A 246 -16.35 -20.08 -25.56
CA LEU A 246 -16.55 -21.11 -24.53
C LEU A 246 -16.24 -20.55 -23.14
N ALA A 247 -16.99 -20.93 -22.11
CA ALA A 247 -16.73 -20.49 -20.74
C ALA A 247 -15.46 -21.15 -20.17
N VAL A 248 -14.57 -20.35 -19.57
CA VAL A 248 -13.25 -20.79 -19.06
C VAL A 248 -12.94 -20.24 -17.67
N ASP A 249 -13.96 -20.02 -16.85
CA ASP A 249 -13.86 -19.34 -15.55
C ASP A 249 -12.86 -20.00 -14.56
N SER A 250 -12.65 -21.31 -14.65
CA SER A 250 -11.70 -22.04 -13.79
C SER A 250 -10.24 -21.89 -14.21
N ASN A 251 -10.00 -21.47 -15.46
CA ASN A 251 -8.67 -21.46 -16.06
C ASN A 251 -8.07 -20.07 -16.09
N TRP A 252 -8.82 -19.05 -15.68
CA TRP A 252 -8.41 -17.66 -15.71
C TRP A 252 -8.69 -16.98 -14.39
N ARG A 253 -7.83 -16.03 -14.04
CA ARG A 253 -8.04 -15.14 -12.90
C ARG A 253 -7.65 -13.72 -13.22
N VAL A 254 -8.15 -12.79 -12.41
CA VAL A 254 -7.60 -11.43 -12.36
C VAL A 254 -6.27 -11.46 -11.61
N GLN A 255 -5.20 -11.03 -12.27
CA GLN A 255 -3.87 -10.94 -11.67
C GLN A 255 -3.61 -9.57 -11.04
N LYS A 256 -4.06 -8.51 -11.71
CA LYS A 256 -3.81 -7.13 -11.28
C LYS A 256 -5.00 -6.25 -11.67
N LEU A 257 -5.22 -5.24 -10.85
CA LEU A 257 -6.26 -4.24 -11.05
C LEU A 257 -5.65 -2.86 -10.84
N VAL A 258 -5.77 -1.97 -11.82
CA VAL A 258 -5.49 -0.54 -11.64
C VAL A 258 -6.81 0.21 -11.73
N ILE A 259 -7.04 1.07 -10.74
CA ILE A 259 -8.29 1.80 -10.55
C ILE A 259 -7.98 3.29 -10.68
N SER A 260 -8.77 4.00 -11.49
CA SER A 260 -8.66 5.45 -11.63
C SER A 260 -10.01 6.14 -11.81
N ASP A 261 -10.02 7.46 -11.61
CA ASP A 261 -11.18 8.32 -11.81
C ASP A 261 -10.86 9.54 -12.69
N ALA A 262 -11.90 10.30 -13.03
CA ALA A 262 -11.78 11.49 -13.88
C ALA A 262 -11.04 12.67 -13.21
N THR A 263 -10.68 12.54 -11.93
CA THR A 263 -9.96 13.56 -11.16
C THR A 263 -8.45 13.32 -11.11
N GLY A 264 -8.01 12.20 -11.69
CA GLY A 264 -6.61 11.78 -11.75
C GLY A 264 -6.15 11.01 -10.51
N ASN A 265 -7.06 10.48 -9.69
CA ASN A 265 -6.67 9.42 -8.76
C ASN A 265 -6.30 8.17 -9.58
N ARG A 266 -5.21 7.51 -9.22
CA ARG A 266 -4.77 6.26 -9.84
C ARG A 266 -4.04 5.42 -8.81
N TRP A 267 -4.46 4.18 -8.65
CA TRP A 267 -3.91 3.27 -7.66
C TRP A 267 -4.22 1.82 -8.00
N PHE A 268 -3.60 0.88 -7.31
CA PHE A 268 -3.89 -0.53 -7.42
C PHE A 268 -3.99 -1.17 -6.03
N PRO A 269 -4.98 -2.04 -5.76
CA PRO A 269 -4.96 -2.89 -4.59
C PRO A 269 -3.89 -3.98 -4.76
N TRP A 270 -3.24 -4.33 -3.65
CA TRP A 270 -2.34 -5.49 -3.61
C TRP A 270 -3.18 -6.75 -3.51
N LEU A 271 -3.25 -7.53 -4.59
CA LEU A 271 -4.08 -8.73 -4.70
C LEU A 271 -3.34 -10.02 -4.29
N ASP A 272 -2.02 -9.93 -4.12
CA ASP A 272 -1.11 -11.02 -3.80
C ASP A 272 -0.69 -11.03 -2.32
N PHE A 273 -1.32 -10.21 -1.47
CA PHE A 273 -0.93 -10.07 -0.06
C PHE A 273 -1.41 -11.27 0.77
N VAL A 274 -0.49 -12.03 1.35
CA VAL A 274 -0.85 -13.14 2.25
C VAL A 274 -1.27 -12.61 3.62
N LYS A 275 -2.54 -12.24 3.73
CA LYS A 275 -3.29 -12.41 4.98
C LYS A 275 -4.15 -13.64 4.82
N GLN A 276 -3.90 -14.66 5.63
CA GLN A 276 -4.54 -15.99 5.57
C GLN A 276 -6.08 -15.97 5.74
N ASP A 277 -6.67 -14.82 6.08
CA ASP A 277 -8.11 -14.68 6.36
C ASP A 277 -8.91 -14.03 5.21
N PHE A 278 -8.33 -13.86 4.02
CA PHE A 278 -8.98 -13.14 2.93
C PHE A 278 -8.62 -13.70 1.54
N ASP A 279 -9.63 -14.20 0.83
CA ASP A 279 -9.52 -14.58 -0.57
C ASP A 279 -9.56 -13.32 -1.44
N TRP A 280 -8.41 -12.66 -1.59
CA TRP A 280 -8.27 -11.46 -2.42
C TRP A 280 -8.73 -11.68 -3.85
N VAL A 281 -8.45 -12.87 -4.38
CA VAL A 281 -8.81 -13.30 -5.73
C VAL A 281 -9.21 -14.76 -5.71
N THR A 282 -10.39 -15.07 -6.24
CA THR A 282 -10.81 -16.43 -6.58
C THR A 282 -11.36 -16.40 -8.00
N ASN A 283 -10.60 -16.96 -8.94
CA ASN A 283 -10.89 -16.88 -10.37
C ASN A 283 -11.14 -15.41 -10.81
N GLY A 284 -12.32 -15.11 -11.33
CA GLY A 284 -12.71 -13.75 -11.73
C GLY A 284 -13.25 -12.88 -10.59
N THR A 285 -13.40 -13.40 -9.37
CA THR A 285 -13.85 -12.60 -8.22
C THR A 285 -12.65 -11.96 -7.54
N VAL A 286 -12.68 -10.65 -7.37
CA VAL A 286 -11.66 -9.90 -6.63
C VAL A 286 -12.34 -9.12 -5.52
N GLU A 287 -11.78 -9.20 -4.33
CA GLU A 287 -12.14 -8.33 -3.21
C GLU A 287 -10.92 -7.55 -2.76
N PHE A 288 -11.10 -6.28 -2.40
CA PHE A 288 -10.00 -5.46 -1.90
C PHE A 288 -10.48 -4.39 -0.94
N PHE A 289 -9.57 -3.90 -0.10
CA PHE A 289 -9.85 -2.84 0.86
C PHE A 289 -10.11 -1.50 0.18
N GLY A 290 -10.98 -0.71 0.80
CA GLY A 290 -11.38 0.59 0.28
C GLY A 290 -12.83 0.55 -0.16
N ALA A 291 -13.67 1.37 0.48
CA ALA A 291 -14.90 1.79 -0.15
C ALA A 291 -14.59 2.88 -1.17
N LEU A 292 -15.04 2.70 -2.40
CA LEU A 292 -15.15 3.84 -3.33
C LEU A 292 -16.25 4.79 -2.81
N TRP A 293 -16.30 6.03 -3.31
CA TRP A 293 -17.28 7.01 -2.86
C TRP A 293 -18.41 7.26 -3.90
N PRO A 294 -19.68 7.41 -3.46
CA PRO A 294 -20.85 7.59 -4.34
C PRO A 294 -20.85 8.81 -5.24
N THR A 295 -20.12 9.87 -4.88
CA THR A 295 -20.10 11.12 -5.64
C THR A 295 -19.28 11.03 -6.93
N GLU A 296 -18.41 10.03 -7.07
CA GLU A 296 -17.74 9.74 -8.34
C GLU A 296 -18.65 8.90 -9.25
N GLN A 297 -18.92 9.41 -10.45
CA GLN A 297 -19.92 8.81 -11.34
C GLN A 297 -19.45 7.55 -12.03
N ALA A 298 -18.15 7.42 -12.30
CA ALA A 298 -17.58 6.26 -12.95
C ALA A 298 -16.11 6.08 -12.56
N TRP A 299 -15.69 4.83 -12.57
CA TRP A 299 -14.32 4.39 -12.31
C TRP A 299 -13.82 3.62 -13.52
N LYS A 300 -12.58 3.89 -13.89
CA LYS A 300 -11.87 3.09 -14.88
C LYS A 300 -11.17 1.95 -14.15
N LEU A 301 -11.44 0.73 -14.58
CA LEU A 301 -10.81 -0.50 -14.11
C LEU A 301 -9.94 -1.06 -15.26
N GLU A 302 -8.62 -0.97 -15.12
CA GLU A 302 -7.67 -1.66 -15.99
C GLU A 302 -7.35 -3.01 -15.34
N VAL A 303 -7.81 -4.08 -15.99
CA VAL A 303 -7.76 -5.44 -15.46
C VAL A 303 -6.74 -6.24 -16.25
N GLU A 304 -5.75 -6.77 -15.55
CA GLU A 304 -4.84 -7.77 -16.08
C GLU A 304 -5.34 -9.16 -15.69
N CYS A 305 -5.48 -10.04 -16.68
CA CYS A 305 -5.94 -11.41 -16.53
C CYS A 305 -4.82 -12.37 -16.95
N ILE A 306 -4.69 -13.48 -16.23
CA ILE A 306 -3.75 -14.56 -16.55
C ILE A 306 -4.43 -15.92 -16.47
N ARG A 307 -3.88 -16.89 -17.21
CA ARG A 307 -4.25 -18.30 -17.09
C ARG A 307 -3.70 -18.88 -15.80
N THR A 308 -4.47 -19.78 -15.20
CA THR A 308 -4.10 -20.58 -14.02
C THR A 308 -3.99 -22.07 -14.36
N ALA A 309 -4.59 -22.50 -15.47
CA ALA A 309 -4.60 -23.88 -15.92
C ALA A 309 -4.82 -23.96 -17.44
N GLY A 310 -4.79 -25.19 -17.99
CA GLY A 310 -5.03 -25.43 -19.41
C GLY A 310 -3.87 -25.06 -20.32
N PHE A 311 -2.65 -25.04 -19.78
CA PHE A 311 -1.42 -24.89 -20.56
C PHE A 311 -1.12 -26.17 -21.34
N SER A 312 -0.66 -26.03 -22.58
CA SER A 312 -0.15 -27.17 -23.35
C SER A 312 1.26 -27.55 -22.91
N ALA A 313 1.71 -28.76 -23.24
CA ALA A 313 3.01 -29.28 -22.78
C ALA A 313 4.21 -28.46 -23.28
N ASP A 314 4.08 -27.79 -24.42
CA ASP A 314 5.07 -26.88 -25.01
C ASP A 314 5.09 -25.48 -24.35
N GLU A 315 4.05 -25.10 -23.61
CA GLU A 315 4.04 -23.88 -22.79
C GLU A 315 4.65 -24.09 -21.40
N LEU A 316 4.84 -25.35 -21.02
CA LEU A 316 5.31 -25.75 -19.71
C LEU A 316 6.78 -26.15 -19.76
N TRP A 317 7.54 -25.72 -18.77
CA TRP A 317 8.86 -26.28 -18.54
C TRP A 317 9.09 -26.56 -17.06
N GLU A 318 9.92 -27.56 -16.80
CA GLU A 318 10.26 -28.01 -15.46
C GLU A 318 11.68 -27.62 -15.09
N THR A 319 11.88 -27.29 -13.82
CA THR A 319 13.23 -27.17 -13.26
C THR A 319 13.84 -28.55 -13.03
N PRO A 320 15.18 -28.67 -13.05
CA PRO A 320 15.88 -29.71 -12.33
C PRO A 320 15.46 -29.74 -10.85
N PRO A 321 15.66 -30.87 -10.14
CA PRO A 321 15.44 -30.93 -8.70
C PRO A 321 16.28 -29.90 -7.95
N ILE A 322 15.63 -29.10 -7.11
CA ILE A 322 16.24 -28.09 -6.24
C ILE A 322 16.32 -28.71 -4.83
N GLN A 323 17.54 -28.83 -4.30
CA GLN A 323 17.75 -29.36 -2.94
C GLN A 323 17.27 -28.36 -1.90
N LEU A 324 16.59 -28.84 -0.86
CA LEU A 324 16.22 -28.01 0.27
C LEU A 324 17.46 -27.74 1.15
N PRO A 325 17.77 -26.47 1.45
CA PRO A 325 18.82 -26.14 2.42
C PRO A 325 18.43 -26.62 3.82
N ALA A 326 19.44 -26.92 4.64
CA ALA A 326 19.21 -27.17 6.05
C ALA A 326 18.68 -25.90 6.76
N LEU A 327 18.03 -26.08 7.90
CA LEU A 327 17.48 -24.96 8.68
C LEU A 327 18.57 -23.93 9.03
N GLY A 328 18.22 -22.65 8.90
CA GLY A 328 19.15 -21.55 9.11
C GLY A 328 20.09 -21.28 7.92
N GLN A 329 20.05 -22.12 6.87
CA GLN A 329 20.91 -21.96 5.70
C GLN A 329 20.19 -21.34 4.51
N LEU A 330 21.01 -20.77 3.63
CA LEU A 330 20.65 -20.30 2.30
C LEU A 330 21.54 -21.07 1.31
N ALA A 331 20.93 -21.61 0.26
CA ALA A 331 21.64 -22.26 -0.83
C ALA A 331 21.63 -21.34 -2.06
N ASP A 332 22.82 -21.01 -2.56
CA ASP A 332 22.97 -20.31 -3.83
C ASP A 332 22.58 -21.24 -4.99
N LEU A 333 21.85 -20.69 -5.95
CA LEU A 333 21.43 -21.37 -7.17
C LEU A 333 22.05 -20.64 -8.36
N THR A 334 22.48 -21.40 -9.37
CA THR A 334 23.10 -20.86 -10.58
C THR A 334 22.33 -21.23 -11.84
N ASN A 335 21.24 -21.97 -11.68
CA ASN A 335 20.43 -22.43 -12.78
C ASN A 335 19.77 -21.25 -13.49
N ASN A 336 19.87 -21.25 -14.81
CA ASN A 336 19.16 -20.33 -15.66
C ASN A 336 18.63 -21.08 -16.88
N TRP A 337 17.48 -20.63 -17.38
CA TRP A 337 16.86 -21.17 -18.59
C TRP A 337 16.34 -20.05 -19.45
N GLN A 338 16.45 -20.24 -20.75
CA GLN A 338 15.88 -19.36 -21.74
C GLN A 338 14.65 -20.02 -22.37
N HIS A 339 13.50 -19.35 -22.30
CA HIS A 339 12.25 -19.77 -22.94
C HIS A 339 11.54 -18.52 -23.48
N ASP A 340 11.06 -18.57 -24.72
CA ASP A 340 10.38 -17.47 -25.43
C ASP A 340 11.05 -16.09 -25.28
N GLY A 341 12.39 -16.07 -25.39
CA GLY A 341 13.17 -14.83 -25.32
C GLY A 341 13.33 -14.25 -23.91
N ALA A 342 12.84 -14.93 -22.86
CA ALA A 342 13.10 -14.58 -21.47
C ALA A 342 14.03 -15.60 -20.81
N THR A 343 14.90 -15.09 -19.94
CA THR A 343 15.78 -15.89 -19.08
C THR A 343 15.24 -15.84 -17.67
N VAL A 344 14.92 -17.01 -17.11
CA VAL A 344 14.60 -17.19 -15.69
C VAL A 344 15.83 -17.77 -14.99
N GLN A 345 16.39 -17.01 -14.06
CA GLN A 345 17.51 -17.43 -13.22
C GLN A 345 17.00 -17.69 -11.80
N LEU A 346 17.24 -18.90 -11.27
CA LEU A 346 17.12 -19.12 -9.82
C LEU A 346 18.38 -18.58 -9.16
N VAL A 347 18.21 -17.78 -8.12
CA VAL A 347 19.33 -17.08 -7.48
C VAL A 347 19.68 -17.74 -6.16
N ALA A 348 18.70 -17.98 -5.30
CA ALA A 348 18.94 -18.59 -4.00
C ALA A 348 17.65 -19.19 -3.44
N LEU A 349 17.80 -20.23 -2.62
CA LEU A 349 16.72 -20.78 -1.80
C LEU A 349 17.09 -20.62 -0.33
N ALA A 350 16.25 -19.92 0.43
CA ALA A 350 16.40 -19.78 1.88
C ALA A 350 15.48 -20.75 2.62
N SER A 351 16.02 -21.40 3.65
CA SER A 351 15.23 -22.18 4.60
C SER A 351 14.34 -21.28 5.47
N PRO A 352 13.33 -21.84 6.17
CA PRO A 352 12.48 -21.07 7.05
C PRO A 352 13.26 -20.27 8.10
N ASN A 353 12.81 -19.04 8.37
CA ASN A 353 13.47 -18.03 9.22
C ASN A 353 14.85 -17.52 8.75
N THR A 354 15.30 -17.86 7.54
CA THR A 354 16.53 -17.30 6.96
C THR A 354 16.21 -16.16 6.00
N ASP A 355 16.85 -15.00 6.21
CA ASP A 355 16.70 -13.83 5.33
C ASP A 355 17.65 -13.94 4.11
N HIS A 356 17.17 -13.49 2.95
CA HIS A 356 18.04 -13.28 1.78
C HIS A 356 18.92 -12.03 1.96
N PRO A 357 20.16 -12.02 1.45
CA PRO A 357 21.01 -10.84 1.43
C PRO A 357 20.69 -9.91 0.24
N GLY A 358 21.32 -8.72 0.24
CA GLY A 358 21.36 -7.83 -0.91
C GLY A 358 19.99 -7.40 -1.44
N GLN A 359 19.85 -7.41 -2.77
CA GLN A 359 18.65 -6.94 -3.47
C GLN A 359 17.39 -7.78 -3.19
N PHE A 360 17.53 -9.02 -2.74
CA PHE A 360 16.40 -9.90 -2.42
C PHE A 360 15.92 -9.79 -0.97
N LYS A 361 16.65 -9.06 -0.10
CA LYS A 361 16.35 -8.97 1.34
C LYS A 361 14.90 -8.62 1.67
N TRP A 362 14.28 -7.73 0.91
CA TRP A 362 12.90 -7.33 1.14
C TRP A 362 11.91 -8.06 0.23
N THR A 363 12.32 -8.38 -1.00
CA THR A 363 11.50 -9.09 -1.99
C THR A 363 11.19 -10.52 -1.59
N ALA A 364 12.18 -11.23 -1.06
CA ALA A 364 12.12 -12.65 -0.72
C ALA A 364 11.93 -12.87 0.80
N LYS A 365 11.44 -11.86 1.52
CA LYS A 365 11.14 -11.95 2.95
C LYS A 365 9.68 -12.33 3.16
N TRP A 366 9.48 -13.40 3.93
CA TRP A 366 8.16 -13.85 4.33
C TRP A 366 7.67 -13.10 5.58
N TRP A 367 6.45 -12.55 5.51
CA TRP A 367 5.84 -11.76 6.59
C TRP A 367 4.66 -12.44 7.28
N GLY A 368 4.25 -13.62 6.81
CA GLY A 368 3.12 -14.38 7.37
C GLY A 368 3.50 -15.17 8.64
N GLU A 369 2.48 -15.68 9.33
CA GLU A 369 2.62 -16.34 10.64
C GLU A 369 3.40 -17.67 10.55
N ASP A 370 3.31 -18.38 9.43
CA ASP A 370 4.00 -19.66 9.17
C ASP A 370 5.50 -19.50 8.79
N LYS A 371 6.17 -18.43 9.24
CA LYS A 371 7.58 -18.14 8.90
C LYS A 371 8.58 -19.27 9.21
N ASN A 372 8.21 -20.18 10.11
CA ASN A 372 8.98 -21.35 10.49
C ASN A 372 8.78 -22.57 9.58
N LYS A 373 7.91 -22.48 8.56
CA LYS A 373 7.62 -23.56 7.60
C LYS A 373 7.79 -23.15 6.14
N VAL A 374 7.92 -21.85 5.87
CA VAL A 374 7.97 -21.31 4.52
C VAL A 374 9.42 -21.17 4.05
N TYR A 375 9.73 -21.85 2.94
CA TYR A 375 10.94 -21.64 2.17
C TYR A 375 10.74 -20.47 1.20
N SER A 376 11.82 -19.76 0.91
CA SER A 376 11.81 -18.57 0.05
C SER A 376 12.79 -18.76 -1.11
N LEU A 377 12.26 -18.92 -2.32
CA LEU A 377 13.02 -19.02 -3.55
C LEU A 377 13.11 -17.65 -4.22
N ALA A 378 14.31 -17.08 -4.29
CA ALA A 378 14.60 -15.87 -5.05
C ALA A 378 14.89 -16.23 -6.52
N LEU A 379 14.24 -15.51 -7.44
CA LEU A 379 14.46 -15.65 -8.87
C LEU A 379 14.57 -14.29 -9.54
N LYS A 380 15.33 -14.26 -10.64
CA LYS A 380 15.53 -13.08 -11.48
C LYS A 380 15.11 -13.37 -12.91
N ILE A 381 14.36 -12.45 -13.51
CA ILE A 381 13.91 -12.56 -14.89
C ILE A 381 14.57 -11.49 -15.74
N SER A 382 15.05 -11.86 -16.93
CA SER A 382 15.68 -10.93 -17.87
C SER A 382 15.40 -11.29 -19.34
N PRO A 383 15.07 -10.32 -20.21
CA PRO A 383 14.68 -8.94 -19.86
C PRO A 383 13.39 -8.95 -19.03
N GLU A 384 13.04 -7.79 -18.47
CA GLU A 384 11.76 -7.62 -17.77
C GLU A 384 10.59 -8.06 -18.68
N LEU A 385 9.69 -8.88 -18.14
CA LEU A 385 8.63 -9.58 -18.87
C LEU A 385 7.48 -8.67 -19.33
N LYS A 386 7.73 -7.49 -19.92
CA LYS A 386 6.68 -6.53 -20.28
C LYS A 386 5.49 -7.22 -20.99
N GLY A 387 4.30 -7.14 -20.39
CA GLY A 387 3.06 -7.77 -20.91
C GLY A 387 2.97 -9.29 -20.73
N HIS A 388 3.90 -9.91 -20.02
CA HIS A 388 3.98 -11.34 -19.74
C HIS A 388 4.15 -11.60 -18.24
N ARG A 389 3.83 -12.82 -17.82
CA ARG A 389 3.99 -13.28 -16.43
C ARG A 389 4.63 -14.66 -16.42
N LEU A 390 5.57 -14.83 -15.49
CA LEU A 390 6.03 -16.14 -15.07
C LEU A 390 5.07 -16.69 -14.01
N THR A 391 4.43 -17.82 -14.30
CA THR A 391 3.49 -18.48 -13.38
C THR A 391 4.07 -19.78 -12.92
N VAL A 392 4.09 -20.00 -11.59
CA VAL A 392 4.38 -21.32 -11.03
C VAL A 392 3.10 -22.13 -11.12
N VAL A 393 3.06 -23.08 -12.06
CA VAL A 393 1.87 -23.90 -12.32
C VAL A 393 1.79 -25.03 -11.29
N ARG A 394 2.94 -25.59 -10.90
CA ARG A 394 3.00 -26.72 -9.97
C ARG A 394 4.34 -26.76 -9.25
N ALA A 395 4.33 -27.29 -8.04
CA ALA A 395 5.52 -27.69 -7.30
C ALA A 395 5.33 -29.11 -6.74
N VAL A 396 6.33 -29.98 -6.90
CA VAL A 396 6.29 -31.36 -6.40
C VAL A 396 7.62 -31.75 -5.77
N ASP A 397 7.57 -32.56 -4.72
CA ASP A 397 8.75 -33.10 -4.07
C ASP A 397 9.34 -34.33 -4.79
N GLN A 398 10.37 -34.95 -4.22
CA GLN A 398 10.99 -36.14 -4.78
C GLN A 398 10.08 -37.37 -4.94
N ASP A 399 9.01 -37.43 -4.14
CA ASP A 399 8.06 -38.56 -4.11
C ASP A 399 6.80 -38.23 -4.93
N GLY A 400 6.77 -37.08 -5.63
CA GLY A 400 5.63 -36.61 -6.42
C GLY A 400 4.51 -35.97 -5.59
N ARG A 401 4.72 -35.75 -4.29
CA ARG A 401 3.74 -35.06 -3.42
C ARG A 401 3.74 -33.57 -3.73
N GLU A 402 2.57 -32.96 -3.66
CA GLU A 402 2.41 -31.53 -3.91
C GLU A 402 3.13 -30.70 -2.85
N VAL A 403 3.85 -29.69 -3.31
CA VAL A 403 4.44 -28.64 -2.48
C VAL A 403 3.53 -27.43 -2.55
N GLU A 404 3.05 -26.96 -1.39
CA GLU A 404 2.15 -25.81 -1.32
C GLU A 404 2.88 -24.54 -1.81
N ILE A 405 2.34 -23.88 -2.84
CA ILE A 405 2.78 -22.57 -3.30
C ILE A 405 1.99 -21.53 -2.52
N VAL A 406 2.63 -20.94 -1.51
CA VAL A 406 1.98 -20.01 -0.58
C VAL A 406 1.79 -18.65 -1.24
N GLN A 407 2.80 -18.17 -1.99
CA GLN A 407 2.75 -16.87 -2.67
C GLN A 407 3.79 -16.82 -3.79
N HIS A 408 3.49 -16.06 -4.83
CA HIS A 408 4.48 -15.56 -5.79
C HIS A 408 4.52 -14.04 -5.71
N GLY A 409 5.53 -13.50 -5.03
CA GLY A 409 5.66 -12.08 -4.71
C GLY A 409 6.49 -11.32 -5.75
N SER A 410 6.20 -10.01 -5.88
CA SER A 410 6.95 -9.08 -6.74
C SER A 410 6.91 -9.44 -8.23
N GLN A 411 5.82 -10.06 -8.70
CA GLN A 411 5.66 -10.52 -10.08
C GLN A 411 5.74 -9.40 -11.15
N ASP A 412 5.63 -8.13 -10.74
CA ASP A 412 5.78 -6.96 -11.61
C ASP A 412 7.24 -6.60 -11.91
N ASN A 413 8.20 -7.12 -11.14
CA ASN A 413 9.60 -6.74 -11.21
C ASN A 413 10.46 -7.89 -11.75
N ALA A 414 11.69 -7.57 -12.16
CA ALA A 414 12.68 -8.57 -12.56
C ALA A 414 13.05 -9.50 -11.39
N GLU A 415 13.25 -8.93 -10.20
CA GLU A 415 13.44 -9.69 -8.96
C GLU A 415 12.09 -10.13 -8.37
N GLN A 416 11.91 -11.44 -8.26
CA GLN A 416 10.70 -12.07 -7.74
C GLN A 416 11.03 -13.08 -6.65
N ALA A 417 10.01 -13.51 -5.91
CA ALA A 417 10.15 -14.54 -4.90
C ALA A 417 8.96 -15.51 -4.88
N VAL A 418 9.25 -16.81 -4.86
CA VAL A 418 8.24 -17.85 -4.68
C VAL A 418 8.36 -18.41 -3.27
N PHE A 419 7.26 -18.37 -2.52
CA PHE A 419 7.18 -18.86 -1.16
C PHE A 419 6.52 -20.24 -1.16
N LEU A 420 7.21 -21.23 -0.62
CA LEU A 420 6.87 -22.64 -0.75
C LEU A 420 6.80 -23.29 0.63
N LYS A 421 5.89 -24.25 0.80
CA LYS A 421 5.80 -25.05 2.02
C LYS A 421 5.78 -26.53 1.65
N PRO A 422 6.97 -27.14 1.50
CA PRO A 422 7.11 -28.56 1.21
C PRO A 422 6.62 -29.43 2.38
N PRO A 423 6.15 -30.66 2.11
CA PRO A 423 5.95 -31.67 3.15
C PRO A 423 7.21 -31.87 4.02
N PRO A 424 7.10 -32.18 5.32
CA PRO A 424 8.26 -32.29 6.23
C PRO A 424 9.35 -33.28 5.80
N GLU A 425 8.98 -34.33 5.06
CA GLU A 425 9.88 -35.38 4.56
C GLU A 425 10.57 -35.01 3.23
N SER A 426 10.24 -33.84 2.67
CA SER A 426 10.82 -33.38 1.40
C SER A 426 12.30 -33.11 1.57
N ARG A 427 13.09 -33.50 0.57
CA ARG A 427 14.54 -33.21 0.50
C ARG A 427 14.86 -32.31 -0.68
N GLN A 428 14.02 -32.36 -1.71
CA GLN A 428 14.13 -31.58 -2.92
C GLN A 428 12.73 -31.35 -3.49
N PHE A 429 12.60 -30.38 -4.38
CA PHE A 429 11.40 -30.19 -5.18
C PHE A 429 11.74 -29.79 -6.61
N LYS A 430 10.77 -29.97 -7.51
CA LYS A 430 10.77 -29.41 -8.86
C LYS A 430 9.64 -28.40 -8.98
N LEU A 431 9.86 -27.39 -9.80
CA LEU A 431 8.84 -26.42 -10.19
C LEU A 431 8.50 -26.61 -11.66
N THR A 432 7.21 -26.50 -11.98
CA THR A 432 6.72 -26.35 -13.34
C THR A 432 6.28 -24.91 -13.52
N PHE A 433 6.82 -24.26 -14.53
CA PHE A 433 6.50 -22.88 -14.86
C PHE A 433 5.76 -22.79 -16.20
N ALA A 434 5.02 -21.70 -16.37
CA ALA A 434 4.52 -21.22 -17.65
C ALA A 434 4.89 -19.75 -17.84
N LEU A 435 5.32 -19.38 -19.04
CA LEU A 435 5.54 -18.01 -19.47
C LEU A 435 4.37 -17.67 -20.35
N GLN A 436 3.52 -16.76 -19.88
CA GLN A 436 2.29 -16.44 -20.57
C GLN A 436 2.18 -14.95 -20.84
N ARG A 437 1.60 -14.62 -21.99
CA ARG A 437 1.15 -13.26 -22.26
C ARG A 437 -0.08 -12.94 -21.40
N SER A 438 0.01 -11.87 -20.62
CA SER A 438 -1.14 -11.33 -19.90
C SER A 438 -2.19 -10.76 -20.86
N ARG A 439 -3.46 -10.85 -20.48
CA ARG A 439 -4.57 -10.22 -21.21
C ARG A 439 -5.04 -8.98 -20.48
N PHE A 440 -5.32 -7.91 -21.20
CA PHE A 440 -5.66 -6.62 -20.63
C PHE A 440 -7.01 -6.15 -21.15
N VAL A 441 -7.94 -5.84 -20.23
CA VAL A 441 -9.21 -5.21 -20.57
C VAL A 441 -9.43 -3.96 -19.73
N GLN A 442 -10.19 -3.01 -20.26
CA GLN A 442 -10.53 -1.78 -19.55
C GLN A 442 -12.04 -1.62 -19.46
N PHE A 443 -12.57 -1.48 -18.25
CA PHE A 443 -13.97 -1.15 -18.00
C PHE A 443 -14.12 0.30 -17.54
N LEU A 444 -15.19 0.96 -17.94
CA LEU A 444 -15.63 2.22 -17.35
C LEU A 444 -17.00 2.00 -16.68
N ALA A 445 -17.01 1.87 -15.36
CA ALA A 445 -18.19 1.39 -14.63
C ALA A 445 -18.44 2.18 -13.35
N ARG A 446 -19.70 2.23 -12.92
CA ARG A 446 -20.10 2.82 -11.62
C ARG A 446 -20.40 1.72 -10.61
N PRO A 447 -19.76 1.65 -9.44
CA PRO A 447 -20.09 0.61 -8.47
C PRO A 447 -21.52 0.74 -7.95
N ASP A 448 -22.16 -0.39 -7.67
CA ASP A 448 -23.33 -0.46 -6.82
C ASP A 448 -22.91 -0.32 -5.36
N PHE A 449 -23.61 0.53 -4.62
CA PHE A 449 -23.35 0.70 -3.19
C PHE A 449 -24.34 -0.16 -2.41
N VAL A 450 -23.83 -0.98 -1.50
CA VAL A 450 -24.65 -1.96 -0.75
C VAL A 450 -25.73 -1.30 0.13
N LYS A 451 -25.68 0.03 0.32
CA LYS A 451 -26.83 0.88 0.66
C LYS A 451 -26.69 2.25 -0.01
N ALA A 452 -27.73 2.73 -0.70
CA ALA A 452 -27.79 4.10 -1.23
C ALA A 452 -28.23 5.06 -0.11
N GLY A 453 -27.31 5.39 0.80
CA GLY A 453 -27.41 6.54 1.68
C GLY A 453 -26.35 7.57 1.31
N PRO A 454 -26.44 8.83 1.78
CA PRO A 454 -25.40 9.84 1.57
C PRO A 454 -24.06 9.47 2.23
N THR A 455 -24.00 8.35 2.94
CA THR A 455 -22.85 7.84 3.66
C THR A 455 -22.81 6.32 3.45
N ASN A 456 -21.62 5.74 3.53
CA ASN A 456 -21.50 4.30 3.73
C ASN A 456 -21.99 3.90 5.15
N SER A 457 -22.47 4.79 6.01
CA SER A 457 -22.88 4.52 7.39
C SER A 457 -24.29 3.91 7.49
N PRO A 458 -24.59 3.09 8.51
CA PRO A 458 -25.92 2.57 8.78
C PRO A 458 -26.79 3.70 9.31
N THR A 459 -28.03 3.67 8.86
CA THR A 459 -29.15 4.32 9.53
C THR A 459 -29.29 3.75 10.94
N LYS A 460 -29.26 4.62 11.95
CA LYS A 460 -29.92 4.30 13.22
C LYS A 460 -31.42 4.23 12.93
N ASN A 461 -32.06 3.15 13.38
CA ASN A 461 -33.52 3.12 13.54
C ASN A 461 -33.96 4.23 14.49
#